data_AF-A0A193LHG1-F1
#
_entry.id   AF-A0A193LHG1-F1
#
_cell.length_a   1.000
_cell.length_b   1.000
_cell.length_c   1.000
_cell.angle_alpha   90.00
_cell.angle_beta   90.00
_cell.angle_gamma   90.00
#
_symmetry.space_group_name_H-M   'P 1'
#
loop_
_entity.id
_entity.type
_entity.pdbx_description
1 polymer ?
#
loop_
_entity_poly.entity_id
_entity_poly.type
_entity_poly.pdbx_seq_one_letter_code
_entity_poly.pdbx_strand_id
1 'polypeptide(L)'
;MAISASCSQEPPPRTVVEFVDNPRLLEATMVRCAQNRAELRYTPECLNAREAVNRIAANEEAARRSELDAQSVRKREALRRAQQAAAEARERAAEYERQREEAEYLGQFEPVAEPMPGTVEGGAMPPATGPGEQDAPLEFVAPDPVIEEVLPDSQQDGAAGDDSGQSLEAVREELQRRQQQDNP
;
A
#
# COMPACT_ATOMS: atom_id res chain seq x y z
N MET A 1 63.11 33.23 -22.91
CA MET A 1 61.71 32.83 -23.13
C MET A 1 61.71 31.41 -23.65
N ALA A 2 61.39 30.44 -22.82
CA ALA A 2 61.19 29.05 -23.23
C ALA A 2 59.86 28.59 -22.64
N ILE A 3 58.84 28.53 -23.49
CA ILE A 3 57.55 27.91 -23.21
C ILE A 3 57.27 27.02 -24.41
N SER A 4 57.45 25.71 -24.26
CA SER A 4 56.79 24.67 -25.07
C SER A 4 57.41 23.28 -24.82
N ALA A 5 57.03 22.63 -23.72
CA ALA A 5 57.18 21.19 -23.57
C ALA A 5 56.17 20.65 -22.54
N SER A 6 54.88 20.85 -22.80
CA SER A 6 53.81 20.13 -22.08
C SER A 6 52.70 19.72 -23.05
N CYS A 7 53.05 19.06 -24.14
CA CYS A 7 52.11 18.41 -25.04
C CYS A 7 52.67 17.07 -25.48
N SER A 8 52.57 16.01 -24.65
CA SER A 8 52.84 14.65 -25.16
C SER A 8 52.32 13.49 -24.32
N GLN A 9 51.41 13.69 -23.36
CA GLN A 9 50.70 12.56 -22.76
C GLN A 9 49.24 12.67 -23.16
N GLU A 10 48.81 11.79 -24.06
CA GLU A 10 47.38 11.58 -24.31
C GLU A 10 46.72 11.34 -22.94
N PRO A 11 45.66 12.10 -22.59
CA PRO A 11 45.02 11.95 -21.30
C PRO A 11 44.64 10.48 -21.10
N PRO A 12 44.85 9.92 -19.89
CA PRO A 12 44.54 8.53 -19.64
C PRO A 12 43.05 8.29 -19.96
N PRO A 13 42.72 7.10 -20.48
CA PRO A 13 41.34 6.79 -20.80
C PRO A 13 40.51 6.86 -19.52
N ARG A 14 39.33 7.46 -19.62
CA ARG A 14 38.42 7.63 -18.49
C ARG A 14 37.99 6.28 -17.94
N THR A 15 37.84 6.24 -16.62
CA THR A 15 37.46 5.02 -15.91
C THR A 15 35.95 4.79 -15.94
N VAL A 16 35.53 3.55 -15.72
CA VAL A 16 34.10 3.19 -15.59
C VAL A 16 33.43 4.04 -14.49
N VAL A 17 34.12 4.30 -13.38
CA VAL A 17 33.59 5.07 -12.26
C VAL A 17 33.29 6.51 -12.66
N GLU A 18 34.19 7.17 -13.40
CA GLU A 18 33.95 8.53 -13.90
C GLU A 18 32.72 8.62 -14.81
N PHE A 19 32.46 7.59 -15.61
CA PHE A 19 31.28 7.51 -16.45
C PHE A 19 29.99 7.29 -15.66
N VAL A 20 30.05 6.48 -14.60
CA VAL A 20 28.92 6.29 -13.68
C VAL A 20 28.61 7.59 -12.93
N ASP A 21 29.63 8.31 -12.49
CA ASP A 21 29.47 9.54 -11.72
C ASP A 21 29.02 10.74 -12.57
N ASN A 22 29.22 10.69 -13.90
CA ASN A 22 28.90 11.79 -14.80
C ASN A 22 28.09 11.32 -16.03
N PRO A 23 26.74 11.32 -15.97
CA PRO A 23 25.90 10.76 -17.03
C PRO A 23 26.00 11.54 -18.34
N ARG A 24 26.15 12.87 -18.29
CA ARG A 24 26.33 13.69 -19.51
C ARG A 24 27.57 13.29 -20.29
N LEU A 25 28.63 12.93 -19.58
CA LEU A 25 29.88 12.52 -20.17
C LEU A 25 29.79 11.11 -20.79
N LEU A 26 29.09 10.22 -20.11
CA LEU A 26 28.76 8.89 -20.62
C LEU A 26 27.96 8.97 -21.92
N GLU A 27 26.88 9.76 -21.95
CA GLU A 27 26.07 9.97 -23.15
C GLU A 27 26.90 10.50 -24.32
N ALA A 28 27.69 11.56 -24.10
CA ALA A 28 28.54 12.15 -25.13
C ALA A 28 29.55 11.14 -25.70
N THR A 29 30.12 10.31 -24.84
CA THR A 29 31.10 9.29 -25.23
C THR A 29 30.42 8.14 -25.97
N MET A 30 29.25 7.69 -25.51
CA MET A 30 28.46 6.66 -26.19
C MET A 30 28.04 7.10 -27.60
N VAL A 31 27.65 8.38 -27.78
CA VAL A 31 27.36 8.95 -29.10
C VAL A 31 28.59 8.92 -30.00
N ARG A 32 29.77 9.32 -29.49
CA ARG A 32 31.04 9.25 -30.25
C ARG A 32 31.40 7.81 -30.64
N CYS A 33 31.23 6.87 -29.72
CA CYS A 33 31.45 5.44 -29.97
C CYS A 33 30.50 4.87 -31.03
N ALA A 34 29.26 5.37 -31.10
CA ALA A 34 28.29 4.98 -32.11
C ALA A 34 28.61 5.55 -33.50
N GLN A 35 29.06 6.82 -33.57
CA GLN A 35 29.40 7.48 -34.84
C GLN A 35 30.58 6.80 -35.55
N ASN A 36 31.64 6.43 -34.81
CA ASN A 36 32.84 5.80 -35.38
C ASN A 36 33.01 4.37 -34.89
N ARG A 37 31.95 3.57 -34.98
CA ARG A 37 31.91 2.22 -34.39
C ARG A 37 33.01 1.29 -34.89
N ALA A 38 33.37 1.36 -36.17
CA ALA A 38 34.37 0.47 -36.74
C ALA A 38 35.77 0.65 -36.10
N GLU A 39 36.12 1.89 -35.80
CA GLU A 39 37.43 2.27 -35.26
C GLU A 39 37.44 2.23 -33.72
N LEU A 40 36.38 2.72 -33.09
CA LEU A 40 36.37 2.96 -31.65
C LEU A 40 35.85 1.78 -30.81
N ARG A 41 35.28 0.74 -31.44
CA ARG A 41 34.60 -0.38 -30.72
C ARG A 41 35.43 -1.01 -29.61
N TYR A 42 36.75 -1.11 -29.79
CA TYR A 42 37.66 -1.76 -28.85
C TYR A 42 38.56 -0.77 -28.10
N THR A 43 38.31 0.53 -28.25
CA THR A 43 39.03 1.52 -27.46
C THR A 43 38.63 1.41 -25.99
N PRO A 44 39.56 1.61 -25.05
CA PRO A 44 39.29 1.48 -23.62
C PRO A 44 38.16 2.42 -23.17
N GLU A 45 38.08 3.62 -23.76
CA GLU A 45 36.99 4.58 -23.54
C GLU A 45 35.61 4.00 -23.84
N CYS A 46 35.43 3.40 -25.03
CA CYS A 46 34.13 2.84 -25.42
C CYS A 46 33.79 1.55 -24.65
N LEU A 47 34.80 0.76 -24.25
CA LEU A 47 34.57 -0.40 -23.38
C LEU A 47 34.13 0.04 -21.98
N ASN A 48 34.82 1.03 -21.41
CA ASN A 48 34.50 1.56 -20.08
C ASN A 48 33.13 2.25 -20.05
N ALA A 49 32.77 2.99 -21.10
CA ALA A 49 31.45 3.60 -21.23
C ALA A 49 30.34 2.55 -21.31
N ARG A 50 30.51 1.48 -22.09
CA ARG A 50 29.53 0.38 -22.16
C ARG A 50 29.40 -0.36 -20.84
N GLU A 51 30.50 -0.59 -20.16
CA GLU A 51 30.48 -1.21 -18.83
C GLU A 51 29.78 -0.32 -17.80
N ALA A 52 29.96 1.00 -17.87
CA ALA A 52 29.23 1.94 -17.03
C ALA A 52 27.71 1.85 -17.27
N VAL A 53 27.26 1.77 -18.52
CA VAL A 53 25.84 1.55 -18.84
C VAL A 53 25.32 0.25 -18.23
N ASN A 54 26.05 -0.86 -18.39
CA ASN A 54 25.66 -2.14 -17.80
C ASN A 54 25.55 -2.05 -16.28
N ARG A 55 26.49 -1.38 -15.62
CA ARG A 55 26.51 -1.21 -14.17
C ARG A 55 25.35 -0.34 -13.68
N ILE A 56 25.03 0.75 -14.38
CA ILE A 56 23.87 1.59 -14.06
C ILE A 56 22.59 0.77 -14.18
N ALA A 57 22.39 0.06 -15.30
CA ALA A 57 21.22 -0.77 -15.51
C ALA A 57 21.07 -1.86 -14.43
N ALA A 58 22.16 -2.54 -14.06
CA ALA A 58 22.15 -3.55 -13.01
C ALA A 58 21.79 -2.96 -11.63
N ASN A 59 22.29 -1.76 -11.32
CA ASN A 59 21.97 -1.06 -10.09
C ASN A 59 20.50 -0.61 -10.05
N GLU A 60 19.97 -0.09 -11.15
CA GLU A 60 18.57 0.31 -11.27
C GLU A 60 17.63 -0.90 -11.11
N GLU A 61 17.98 -2.03 -11.72
CA GLU A 61 17.21 -3.26 -11.56
C GLU A 61 17.26 -3.78 -10.11
N ALA A 62 18.42 -3.74 -9.47
CA ALA A 62 18.56 -4.11 -8.07
C ALA A 62 17.74 -3.19 -7.14
N ALA A 63 17.73 -1.88 -7.40
CA ALA A 63 16.94 -0.91 -6.66
C ALA A 63 15.43 -1.14 -6.85
N ARG A 64 14.98 -1.43 -8.08
CA ARG A 64 13.59 -1.75 -8.36
C ARG A 64 13.14 -3.01 -7.64
N ARG A 65 13.97 -4.06 -7.65
CA ARG A 65 13.68 -5.32 -6.95
C ARG A 65 13.56 -5.10 -5.44
N SER A 66 14.48 -4.35 -4.83
CA SER A 66 14.45 -4.09 -3.39
C SER A 66 13.23 -3.27 -2.98
N GLU A 67 12.78 -2.33 -3.80
CA GLU A 67 11.56 -1.57 -3.56
C GLU A 67 10.30 -2.46 -3.59
N LEU A 68 10.18 -3.33 -4.60
CA LEU A 68 9.05 -4.26 -4.72
C LEU A 68 9.02 -5.25 -3.55
N ASP A 69 10.17 -5.72 -3.10
CA ASP A 69 10.28 -6.58 -1.92
C ASP A 69 9.83 -5.84 -0.66
N ALA A 70 10.26 -4.59 -0.47
CA ALA A 70 9.83 -3.75 0.65
C ALA A 70 8.32 -3.46 0.61
N GLN A 71 7.74 -3.22 -0.57
CA GLN A 71 6.29 -3.06 -0.75
C GLN A 71 5.53 -4.37 -0.42
N SER A 72 6.05 -5.51 -0.89
CA SER A 72 5.49 -6.84 -0.61
C SER A 72 5.48 -7.15 0.89
N VAL A 73 6.58 -6.87 1.60
CA VAL A 73 6.65 -7.04 3.06
C VAL A 73 5.62 -6.16 3.76
N ARG A 74 5.57 -4.86 3.43
CA ARG A 74 4.59 -3.91 4.01
C ARG A 74 3.15 -4.39 3.80
N LYS A 75 2.82 -4.88 2.60
CA LYS A 75 1.47 -5.39 2.28
C LYS A 75 1.12 -6.64 3.08
N ARG A 76 2.07 -7.58 3.21
CA ARG A 76 1.87 -8.81 4.01
C ARG A 76 1.67 -8.49 5.49
N GLU A 77 2.45 -7.55 6.01
CA GLU A 77 2.32 -7.11 7.40
C GLU A 77 1.00 -6.38 7.66
N ALA A 78 0.57 -5.50 6.73
CA ALA A 78 -0.72 -4.84 6.81
C ALA A 78 -1.87 -5.86 6.81
N LEU A 79 -1.81 -6.87 5.93
CA LEU A 79 -2.81 -7.94 5.89
C LEU A 79 -2.84 -8.73 7.21
N ARG A 80 -1.67 -9.09 7.76
CA ARG A 80 -1.59 -9.81 9.03
C ARG A 80 -2.22 -9.00 10.16
N ARG A 81 -1.92 -7.70 10.24
CA ARG A 81 -2.51 -6.80 11.25
C ARG A 81 -4.02 -6.68 11.09
N ALA A 82 -4.51 -6.53 9.86
CA ALA A 82 -5.95 -6.45 9.59
C ALA A 82 -6.68 -7.75 9.99
N GLN A 83 -6.09 -8.91 9.69
CA GLN A 83 -6.64 -10.21 10.08
C GLN A 83 -6.67 -10.39 11.60
N GLN A 84 -5.61 -10.01 12.30
CA GLN A 84 -5.56 -10.04 13.77
C GLN A 84 -6.63 -9.12 14.38
N ALA A 85 -6.71 -7.86 13.93
CA ALA A 85 -7.71 -6.93 14.41
C ALA A 85 -9.15 -7.40 14.14
N ALA A 86 -9.39 -8.03 12.98
CA ALA A 86 -10.70 -8.61 12.65
C ALA A 86 -11.04 -9.82 13.53
N ALA A 87 -10.06 -10.67 13.86
CA ALA A 87 -10.26 -11.79 14.78
C ALA A 87 -10.59 -11.29 16.20
N GLU A 88 -9.81 -10.34 16.72
CA GLU A 88 -10.05 -9.73 18.04
C GLU A 88 -11.40 -8.99 18.11
N ALA A 89 -11.82 -8.34 17.02
CA ALA A 89 -13.12 -7.69 16.95
C ALA A 89 -14.28 -8.71 17.03
N ARG A 90 -14.13 -9.88 16.39
CA ARG A 90 -15.11 -10.97 16.48
C ARG A 90 -15.17 -11.57 17.88
N GLU A 91 -14.02 -11.79 18.51
CA GLU A 91 -13.96 -12.30 19.89
C GLU A 91 -14.65 -11.33 20.86
N ARG A 92 -14.35 -10.03 20.76
CA ARG A 92 -15.01 -9.01 21.58
C ARG A 92 -16.52 -8.95 21.32
N ALA A 93 -16.96 -9.03 20.07
CA ALA A 93 -18.39 -9.05 19.76
C ALA A 93 -19.10 -10.25 20.40
N ALA A 94 -18.51 -11.45 20.30
CA ALA A 94 -19.05 -12.65 20.93
C ALA A 94 -19.03 -12.59 22.47
N GLU A 95 -18.05 -11.92 23.08
CA GLU A 95 -18.04 -11.64 24.52
C GLU A 95 -19.17 -10.69 24.94
N TYR A 96 -19.39 -9.62 24.19
CA TYR A 96 -20.49 -8.69 24.44
C TYR A 96 -21.86 -9.37 24.29
N GLU A 97 -22.02 -10.24 23.29
CA GLU A 97 -23.25 -11.03 23.11
C GLU A 97 -23.48 -11.95 24.31
N ARG A 98 -22.47 -12.69 24.77
CA ARG A 98 -22.56 -13.54 25.97
C ARG A 98 -22.93 -12.74 27.21
N GLN A 99 -22.29 -11.60 27.45
CA GLN A 99 -22.61 -10.73 28.59
C GLN A 99 -24.05 -10.20 28.52
N ARG A 100 -24.54 -9.88 27.31
CA ARG A 100 -25.92 -9.44 27.11
C ARG A 100 -26.90 -10.58 27.38
N GLU A 101 -26.64 -11.79 26.88
CA GLU A 101 -27.46 -12.97 27.15
C GLU A 101 -27.49 -13.30 28.65
N GLU A 102 -26.34 -13.23 29.34
CA GLU A 102 -26.25 -13.42 30.79
C GLU A 102 -27.06 -12.37 31.56
N ALA A 103 -27.01 -11.10 31.15
CA ALA A 103 -27.80 -10.03 31.75
C ALA A 103 -29.31 -10.21 31.50
N GLU A 104 -29.71 -10.60 30.29
CA GLU A 104 -31.10 -10.92 29.94
C GLU A 104 -31.61 -12.12 30.76
N TYR A 105 -30.79 -13.17 30.90
CA TYR A 105 -31.11 -14.33 31.72
C TYR A 105 -31.29 -13.96 33.20
N LEU A 106 -30.40 -13.16 33.78
CA LEU A 106 -30.52 -12.71 35.17
C LEU A 106 -31.73 -11.80 35.39
N GLY A 107 -32.02 -10.89 34.44
CA GLY A 107 -33.20 -10.03 34.49
C GLY A 107 -34.52 -10.81 34.44
N GLN A 108 -34.54 -11.99 33.83
CA GLN A 108 -35.72 -12.87 33.85
C GLN A 108 -36.03 -13.45 35.24
N PHE A 109 -35.02 -13.60 36.10
CA PHE A 109 -35.17 -14.10 37.49
C PHE A 109 -35.22 -12.98 38.53
N GLU A 110 -35.12 -11.71 38.11
CA GLU A 110 -35.29 -10.59 39.02
C GLU A 110 -36.74 -10.58 39.51
N PRO A 111 -36.99 -10.75 40.83
CA PRO A 111 -38.34 -10.72 41.34
C PRO A 111 -38.90 -9.35 41.07
N VAL A 112 -39.99 -9.29 40.30
CA VAL A 112 -40.84 -8.08 40.24
C VAL A 112 -41.16 -7.75 41.68
N ALA A 113 -40.56 -6.68 42.20
CA ALA A 113 -41.03 -6.08 43.44
C ALA A 113 -42.44 -5.60 43.14
N GLU A 114 -43.42 -6.45 43.44
CA GLU A 114 -44.82 -6.09 43.36
C GLU A 114 -44.98 -4.80 44.18
N PRO A 115 -45.55 -3.72 43.62
CA PRO A 115 -45.89 -2.57 44.43
C PRO A 115 -46.90 -3.06 45.47
N MET A 116 -46.42 -3.24 46.70
CA MET A 116 -47.23 -3.67 47.84
C MET A 116 -48.46 -2.76 47.94
N PRO A 117 -49.69 -3.29 47.91
CA PRO A 117 -50.88 -2.47 48.11
C PRO A 117 -50.96 -2.09 49.59
N GLY A 118 -50.44 -0.91 49.94
CA GLY A 118 -50.71 -0.29 51.24
C GLY A 118 -49.51 0.33 51.94
N THR A 119 -49.03 1.45 51.42
CA THR A 119 -48.41 2.50 52.25
C THR A 119 -48.93 3.85 51.78
N VAL A 120 -50.12 4.21 52.27
CA VAL A 120 -50.57 5.60 52.35
C VAL A 120 -50.10 6.15 53.70
N GLU A 121 -49.10 7.01 53.68
CA GLU A 121 -48.85 8.20 54.52
C GLU A 121 -47.53 8.78 53.96
N GLY A 122 -47.44 9.94 53.33
CA GLY A 122 -47.99 11.24 53.68
C GLY A 122 -46.82 12.22 53.55
N GLY A 123 -46.73 12.95 52.43
CA GLY A 123 -45.61 13.84 52.15
C GLY A 123 -45.84 14.66 50.89
N ALA A 124 -46.80 15.59 50.98
CA ALA A 124 -47.04 16.59 49.94
C ALA A 124 -45.81 17.49 49.78
N MET A 125 -45.23 17.54 48.58
CA MET A 125 -44.49 18.70 48.10
C MET A 125 -45.27 19.35 46.96
N PRO A 126 -45.41 20.69 46.92
CA PRO A 126 -46.28 21.38 45.99
C PRO A 126 -45.68 21.40 44.56
N PRO A 127 -46.51 21.50 43.51
CA PRO A 127 -46.04 21.65 42.14
C PRO A 127 -45.59 23.09 41.89
N ALA A 128 -44.30 23.30 41.62
CA ALA A 128 -43.81 24.56 41.07
C ALA A 128 -44.26 24.64 39.59
N THR A 129 -45.31 25.41 39.35
CA THR A 129 -45.79 25.77 38.02
C THR A 129 -44.99 26.99 37.55
N GLY A 130 -44.28 26.85 36.43
CA GLY A 130 -43.76 27.96 35.63
C GLY A 130 -44.22 27.77 34.18
N PRO A 131 -44.88 28.75 33.54
CA PRO A 131 -45.38 28.63 32.18
C PRO A 131 -44.39 29.21 31.15
N GLY A 132 -44.40 28.70 29.92
CA GLY A 132 -43.86 29.44 28.77
C GLY A 132 -43.14 28.59 27.71
N GLU A 133 -43.93 27.92 26.88
CA GLU A 133 -43.89 27.95 25.41
C GLU A 133 -42.66 28.59 24.71
N GLN A 134 -41.95 27.81 23.89
CA GLN A 134 -41.64 28.13 22.47
C GLN A 134 -40.77 27.06 21.76
N ASP A 135 -41.33 26.53 20.67
CA ASP A 135 -40.73 26.21 19.36
C ASP A 135 -39.44 25.38 19.21
N ALA A 136 -39.65 24.11 18.79
CA ALA A 136 -39.05 23.31 17.68
C ALA A 136 -37.53 23.30 17.37
N PRO A 137 -37.04 22.36 16.53
CA PRO A 137 -37.11 20.90 16.55
C PRO A 137 -35.69 20.29 16.58
N LEU A 138 -35.47 19.14 17.22
CA LEU A 138 -34.30 18.31 16.93
C LEU A 138 -34.75 16.87 16.76
N GLU A 139 -35.15 16.58 15.52
CA GLU A 139 -35.13 15.24 14.96
C GLU A 139 -33.72 14.68 15.20
N PHE A 140 -33.59 13.74 16.14
CA PHE A 140 -32.37 12.97 16.28
C PHE A 140 -32.29 12.05 15.07
N VAL A 141 -31.75 12.59 13.98
CA VAL A 141 -31.19 11.80 12.89
C VAL A 141 -30.06 11.02 13.53
N ALA A 142 -30.28 9.71 13.70
CA ALA A 142 -29.19 8.79 13.97
C ALA A 142 -28.09 9.08 12.94
N PRO A 143 -26.83 9.29 13.33
CA PRO A 143 -25.78 9.34 12.33
C PRO A 143 -25.81 7.98 11.64
N ASP A 144 -26.18 7.99 10.35
CA ASP A 144 -25.94 6.85 9.46
C ASP A 144 -24.52 6.36 9.71
N PRO A 145 -24.26 5.04 9.68
CA PRO A 145 -22.90 4.57 9.69
C PRO A 145 -22.21 5.24 8.52
N VAL A 146 -21.26 6.13 8.82
CA VAL A 146 -20.28 6.58 7.83
C VAL A 146 -19.51 5.31 7.50
N ILE A 147 -20.01 4.58 6.52
CA ILE A 147 -19.17 3.78 5.65
C ILE A 147 -18.30 4.83 5.00
N GLU A 148 -17.20 5.15 5.66
CA GLU A 148 -16.05 5.72 4.98
C GLU A 148 -15.64 4.61 4.02
N GLU A 149 -16.29 4.60 2.85
CA GLU A 149 -15.72 4.05 1.65
C GLU A 149 -14.38 4.76 1.55
N VAL A 150 -13.36 4.10 2.10
CA VAL A 150 -12.01 4.22 1.60
C VAL A 150 -12.12 3.73 0.16
N LEU A 151 -12.53 4.64 -0.73
CA LEU A 151 -12.28 4.53 -2.13
C LEU A 151 -10.79 4.19 -2.22
N PRO A 152 -10.40 3.09 -2.89
CA PRO A 152 -9.02 2.97 -3.29
C PRO A 152 -8.74 4.16 -4.21
N ASP A 153 -7.90 5.08 -3.74
CA ASP A 153 -7.33 6.16 -4.54
C ASP A 153 -6.68 5.51 -5.76
N SER A 154 -7.46 5.46 -6.84
CA SER A 154 -7.14 4.85 -8.10
C SER A 154 -6.60 5.98 -8.99
N GLN A 155 -5.48 6.55 -8.57
CA GLN A 155 -4.50 7.12 -9.49
C GLN A 155 -3.62 5.93 -9.90
N GLN A 156 -3.96 5.12 -10.91
CA GLN A 156 -3.88 5.48 -12.33
C GLN A 156 -2.83 6.55 -12.63
N ASP A 157 -1.57 6.12 -12.57
CA ASP A 157 -0.57 6.55 -13.53
C ASP A 157 0.30 5.34 -13.90
N GLY A 158 0.04 4.79 -15.08
CA GLY A 158 0.79 3.68 -15.68
C GLY A 158 -0.10 2.68 -16.38
N ALA A 159 -0.31 2.90 -17.67
CA ALA A 159 -1.05 2.01 -18.58
C ALA A 159 -0.65 0.52 -18.43
N ALA A 160 -1.52 -0.26 -17.81
CA ALA A 160 -1.54 -1.73 -17.86
C ALA A 160 -3.01 -2.18 -17.95
N GLY A 161 -3.74 -1.60 -18.90
CA GLY A 161 -5.07 -2.06 -19.28
C GLY A 161 -4.92 -3.24 -20.23
N ASP A 162 -5.64 -4.32 -19.92
CA ASP A 162 -5.95 -5.48 -20.77
C ASP A 162 -4.95 -6.66 -20.81
N ASP A 163 -3.67 -6.49 -20.47
CA ASP A 163 -2.70 -7.60 -20.55
C ASP A 163 -2.79 -8.61 -19.39
N SER A 164 -3.16 -8.16 -18.17
CA SER A 164 -3.19 -9.04 -16.98
C SER A 164 -4.34 -10.04 -16.99
N GLY A 165 -5.50 -9.65 -17.55
CA GLY A 165 -6.65 -10.55 -17.73
C GLY A 165 -6.37 -11.60 -18.79
N GLN A 166 -5.82 -11.17 -19.93
CA GLN A 166 -5.38 -12.04 -21.02
C GLN A 166 -4.27 -13.01 -20.56
N SER A 167 -3.35 -12.55 -19.70
CA SER A 167 -2.29 -13.39 -19.12
C SER A 167 -2.84 -14.50 -18.20
N LEU A 168 -3.86 -14.20 -17.37
CA LEU A 168 -4.47 -15.21 -16.49
C LEU A 168 -5.31 -16.23 -17.25
N GLU A 169 -6.03 -15.80 -18.30
CA GLU A 169 -6.79 -16.69 -19.18
C GLU A 169 -5.84 -17.61 -19.98
N ALA A 170 -4.75 -17.09 -20.52
CA ALA A 170 -3.73 -17.88 -21.22
C ALA A 170 -3.06 -18.92 -20.30
N VAL A 171 -2.78 -18.56 -19.03
CA VAL A 171 -2.24 -19.50 -18.04
C VAL A 171 -3.26 -20.59 -17.70
N ARG A 172 -4.54 -20.25 -17.61
CA ARG A 172 -5.62 -21.21 -17.34
C ARG A 172 -5.79 -22.21 -18.50
N GLU A 173 -5.75 -21.75 -19.75
CA GLU A 173 -5.79 -22.62 -20.92
C GLU A 173 -4.60 -23.57 -21.01
N GLU A 174 -3.38 -23.09 -20.77
CA GLU A 174 -2.17 -23.93 -20.80
C GLU A 174 -2.21 -25.04 -19.72
N LEU A 175 -2.69 -24.71 -18.51
CA LEU A 175 -2.87 -25.72 -17.45
C LEU A 175 -3.94 -26.75 -17.83
N GLN A 176 -5.04 -26.33 -18.45
CA GLN A 176 -6.13 -27.21 -18.85
C GLN A 176 -5.70 -28.16 -19.98
N ARG A 177 -4.87 -27.67 -20.91
CA ARG A 177 -4.31 -28.49 -21.99
C ARG A 177 -3.38 -29.59 -21.47
N ARG A 178 -2.57 -29.30 -20.46
CA ARG A 178 -1.70 -30.29 -19.81
C ARG A 178 -2.50 -31.35 -19.07
N GLN A 179 -3.54 -30.95 -18.35
CA GLN A 179 -4.43 -31.91 -17.68
C GLN A 179 -5.15 -32.86 -18.66
N GLN A 180 -5.45 -32.41 -19.88
CA GLN A 180 -6.02 -33.26 -20.93
C GLN A 180 -4.98 -34.17 -21.59
N GLN A 181 -3.70 -33.79 -21.60
CA GLN A 181 -2.62 -34.61 -22.14
C GLN A 181 -2.14 -35.69 -21.14
N ASP A 182 -2.26 -35.42 -19.83
CA ASP A 182 -1.83 -36.33 -18.76
C ASP A 182 -2.91 -37.34 -18.32
N ASN A 183 -4.10 -37.32 -18.92
CA ASN A 183 -5.21 -38.23 -18.59
C ASN A 183 -5.67 -39.01 -19.85
N PRO A 184 -5.08 -40.18 -20.15
CA PRO A 184 -5.45 -41.00 -21.32
C PRO A 184 -6.79 -41.73 -21.17
#